data_AF-A0A8I1T507-F1
#
_entry.id   AF-A0A8I1T507-F1
#
_cell.length_a   1.000
_cell.length_b   1.000
_cell.length_c   1.000
_cell.angle_alpha   90.00
_cell.angle_beta   90.00
_cell.angle_gamma   90.00
#
_symmetry.space_group_name_H-M   'P 1'
#
loop_
_entity.id
_entity.type
_entity.pdbx_description
1 polymer ?
#
loop_
_entity_poly.entity_id
_entity_poly.type
_entity_poly.pdbx_seq_one_letter_code
_entity_poly.pdbx_strand_id
1 'polypeptide(L)'
;MSTEPESVRSYQRVFRPDRRIYSIDGHPLPVPGGVPLRWLGYAVATLIAAIVIPAATATVALLGGIAAAVIGLAVGGRATALGAAVVAFVGVEIVGFVVGMLDWPLRLVVLPAAIATLANQKTPDGRSAESFAFSWIALHLAPRRRSVGRALPPAGRGITVRGETWISSDEHSPKLRRARVTGPALVTFGVPVEEIRRRRGRRVVRRLGWHRRRGGVTSSVTLAAGEVLEVRP
;
A
#
# COMPACT_ATOMS: atom_id res chain seq x y z
N MET A 1 1.54 24.40 32.88
CA MET A 1 2.29 24.06 31.65
C MET A 1 3.65 23.57 32.09
N SER A 2 3.85 22.25 32.11
CA SER A 2 5.16 21.64 32.34
C SER A 2 5.93 21.64 31.02
N THR A 3 7.09 22.28 31.01
CA THR A 3 8.05 22.33 29.91
C THR A 3 9.01 21.14 29.98
N GLU A 4 8.47 19.92 30.08
CA GLU A 4 9.31 18.73 29.91
C GLU A 4 9.30 18.32 28.43
N PRO A 5 10.47 18.13 27.80
CA PRO A 5 10.53 17.58 26.47
C PRO A 5 9.92 16.19 26.50
N GLU A 6 8.82 16.01 25.77
CA GLU A 6 8.10 14.74 25.65
C GLU A 6 9.08 13.69 25.09
N SER A 7 9.61 12.84 25.99
CA SER A 7 10.61 11.84 25.61
C SER A 7 9.95 10.90 24.60
N VAL A 8 10.43 10.89 23.36
CA VAL A 8 9.97 9.98 22.31
C VAL A 8 10.29 8.56 22.73
N ARG A 9 9.35 7.92 23.43
CA ARG A 9 9.56 6.65 24.16
C ARG A 9 9.61 5.41 23.29
N SER A 10 9.75 5.53 21.97
CA SER A 10 9.83 4.34 21.11
C SER A 10 10.45 4.64 19.74
N TYR A 11 11.78 4.60 19.67
CA TYR A 11 12.48 4.43 18.38
C TYR A 11 12.21 3.03 17.77
N GLN A 12 11.72 2.08 18.56
CA GLN A 12 11.48 0.69 18.14
C GLN A 12 10.35 0.53 17.12
N ARG A 13 9.44 1.50 16.98
CA ARG A 13 8.42 1.47 15.91
C ARG A 13 8.96 1.91 14.55
N VAL A 14 10.09 2.64 14.53
CA VAL A 14 10.69 3.17 13.30
C VAL A 14 11.72 2.19 12.73
N PHE A 15 12.45 1.48 13.58
CA PHE A 15 13.47 0.52 13.16
C PHE A 15 12.94 -0.91 13.16
N ARG A 16 12.78 -1.50 11.97
CA ARG A 16 12.55 -2.93 11.83
C ARG A 16 13.87 -3.68 12.05
N PRO A 17 13.97 -4.59 13.04
CA PRO A 17 15.17 -5.40 13.21
C PRO A 17 15.35 -6.32 11.99
N ASP A 18 16.45 -6.13 11.27
CA ASP A 18 16.84 -6.97 10.13
C ASP A 18 17.78 -8.07 10.62
N ARG A 19 17.42 -9.33 10.39
CA ARG A 19 18.22 -10.49 10.85
C ARG A 19 19.33 -10.75 9.85
N ARG A 20 20.58 -10.80 10.33
CA ARG A 20 21.79 -10.89 9.49
C ARG A 20 22.79 -11.91 10.03
N ILE A 21 23.53 -12.54 9.13
CA ILE A 21 24.66 -13.42 9.43
C ILE A 21 25.92 -12.58 9.25
N TYR A 22 26.75 -12.49 10.30
CA TYR A 22 28.01 -11.75 10.26
C TYR A 22 29.24 -12.65 10.11
N SER A 23 29.12 -13.90 10.56
CA SER A 23 30.20 -14.88 10.54
C SER A 23 29.66 -16.29 10.32
N ILE A 24 30.47 -17.17 9.74
CA ILE A 24 30.23 -18.61 9.64
C ILE A 24 31.40 -19.29 10.34
N ASP A 25 31.10 -20.18 11.28
CA ASP A 25 32.11 -20.91 12.07
C ASP A 25 33.16 -20.00 12.73
N GLY A 26 32.75 -18.82 13.18
CA GLY A 26 33.62 -17.81 13.80
C GLY A 26 34.43 -16.95 12.81
N HIS A 27 34.41 -17.27 11.51
CA HIS A 27 35.06 -16.45 10.48
C HIS A 27 34.13 -15.34 9.99
N PRO A 28 34.55 -14.06 10.03
CA PRO A 28 33.73 -12.97 9.54
C PRO A 28 33.52 -13.10 8.03
N LEU A 29 32.31 -12.82 7.57
CA LEU A 29 32.01 -12.79 6.14
C LEU A 29 32.69 -11.58 5.49
N PRO A 30 33.16 -11.69 4.23
CA PRO A 30 33.80 -10.58 3.50
C PRO A 30 32.81 -9.48 3.07
N VAL A 31 31.61 -9.46 3.63
CA VAL A 31 30.54 -8.52 3.30
C VAL A 31 30.34 -7.57 4.49
N PRO A 32 30.68 -6.28 4.35
CA PRO A 32 30.52 -5.31 5.43
C PRO A 32 29.03 -5.20 5.82
N GLY A 33 28.73 -5.38 7.10
CA GLY A 33 27.37 -5.35 7.62
C GLY A 33 26.58 -6.66 7.50
N GLY A 34 27.25 -7.76 7.15
CA GLY A 34 26.69 -9.11 7.14
C GLY A 34 25.67 -9.38 6.03
N VAL A 35 25.25 -10.63 5.89
CA VAL A 35 24.29 -11.08 4.89
C VAL A 35 22.89 -11.14 5.50
N PRO A 36 21.89 -10.41 4.98
CA PRO A 36 20.51 -10.50 5.46
C PRO A 36 19.92 -11.90 5.25
N LEU A 37 19.19 -12.43 6.23
CA LEU A 37 18.48 -13.70 6.08
C LEU A 37 17.48 -13.68 4.92
N ARG A 38 16.92 -12.51 4.62
CA ARG A 38 16.03 -12.33 3.47
C ARG A 38 16.76 -12.50 2.14
N TRP A 39 18.01 -12.03 2.04
CA TRP A 39 18.87 -12.30 0.89
C TRP A 39 19.11 -13.79 0.70
N LEU A 40 19.42 -14.51 1.78
CA LEU A 40 19.60 -15.96 1.73
C LEU A 40 18.31 -16.67 1.30
N GLY A 41 17.16 -16.25 1.83
CA GLY A 41 15.85 -16.77 1.43
C GLY A 41 15.58 -16.62 -0.07
N TYR A 42 15.85 -15.46 -0.65
CA TYR A 42 15.71 -15.26 -2.10
C TYR A 42 16.72 -16.08 -2.91
N ALA A 43 17.98 -16.15 -2.47
CA ALA A 43 19.00 -16.93 -3.16
C ALA A 43 18.62 -18.41 -3.19
N VAL A 44 18.22 -18.99 -2.05
CA VAL A 44 17.79 -20.39 -1.95
C VAL A 44 16.54 -20.64 -2.80
N ALA A 45 15.51 -19.79 -2.71
CA ALA A 45 14.30 -19.96 -3.51
C ALA A 45 14.60 -19.89 -5.02
N THR A 46 15.46 -18.97 -5.43
CA THR A 46 15.88 -18.82 -6.84
C THR A 46 16.72 -20.00 -7.30
N LEU A 47 17.61 -20.52 -6.45
CA LEU A 47 18.41 -21.69 -6.75
C LEU A 47 17.52 -22.92 -6.97
N ILE A 48 16.54 -23.15 -6.09
CA ILE A 48 15.57 -24.24 -6.25
C ILE A 48 14.80 -24.06 -7.57
N ALA A 49 14.32 -22.85 -7.87
CA ALA A 49 13.65 -22.56 -9.13
C ALA A 49 14.56 -22.81 -10.36
N ALA A 50 15.83 -22.41 -10.30
CA ALA A 50 16.79 -22.61 -11.38
C ALA A 50 17.18 -24.09 -11.59
N ILE A 51 16.93 -24.95 -10.62
CA ILE A 51 17.07 -26.41 -10.75
C ILE A 51 15.77 -27.02 -11.29
N VAL A 52 14.63 -26.64 -10.72
CA VAL A 52 13.33 -27.27 -11.01
C VAL A 52 12.74 -26.83 -12.35
N ILE A 53 12.88 -25.56 -12.73
CA ILE A 53 12.25 -25.01 -13.95
C ILE A 53 12.92 -25.52 -15.22
N PRO A 54 14.26 -25.63 -15.35
CA PRO A 54 14.85 -26.28 -16.52
C PRO A 54 14.57 -27.79 -16.57
N ALA A 55 14.35 -28.39 -15.41
CA ALA A 55 13.82 -29.75 -15.29
C ALA A 55 12.29 -29.79 -15.43
N ALA A 56 11.65 -28.70 -15.89
CA ALA A 56 10.20 -28.62 -16.06
C ALA A 56 9.73 -29.73 -16.99
N THR A 57 9.30 -30.80 -16.35
CA THR A 57 8.43 -31.78 -16.95
C THR A 57 7.11 -31.10 -17.26
N ALA A 58 6.40 -31.59 -18.27
CA ALA A 58 5.04 -31.14 -18.59
C ALA A 58 4.14 -31.05 -17.33
N THR A 59 4.42 -31.84 -16.29
CA THR A 59 3.81 -31.78 -14.97
C THR A 59 3.95 -30.43 -14.26
N VAL A 60 5.15 -29.83 -14.23
CA VAL A 60 5.39 -28.54 -13.55
C VAL A 60 4.67 -27.42 -14.30
N ALA A 61 4.77 -27.40 -15.63
CA ALA A 61 4.06 -26.45 -16.48
C ALA A 61 2.54 -26.61 -16.33
N LEU A 62 2.03 -27.85 -16.27
CA LEU A 62 0.61 -28.14 -16.05
C LEU A 62 0.13 -27.66 -14.68
N LEU A 63 0.86 -27.94 -13.59
CA LEU A 63 0.51 -27.46 -12.25
C LEU A 63 0.51 -25.93 -12.17
N GLY A 64 1.49 -25.28 -12.78
CA GLY A 64 1.53 -23.82 -12.92
C GLY A 64 0.31 -23.29 -13.69
N GLY A 65 -0.04 -23.93 -14.81
CA GLY A 65 -1.22 -23.63 -15.59
C GLY A 65 -2.51 -23.78 -14.79
N ILE A 66 -2.67 -24.87 -14.03
CA ILE A 66 -3.85 -25.12 -13.17
C ILE A 66 -3.96 -24.05 -12.09
N ALA A 67 -2.87 -23.73 -11.38
CA ALA A 67 -2.87 -22.70 -10.34
C ALA A 67 -3.26 -21.32 -10.92
N ALA A 68 -2.70 -20.96 -12.08
CA ALA A 68 -3.05 -19.73 -12.79
C ALA A 68 -4.50 -19.73 -13.27
N ALA A 69 -5.03 -20.88 -13.73
CA ALA A 69 -6.43 -21.04 -14.10
C ALA A 69 -7.36 -20.73 -12.92
N VAL A 70 -7.10 -21.33 -11.75
CA VAL A 70 -7.89 -21.13 -10.53
C VAL A 70 -7.91 -19.65 -10.13
N ILE A 71 -6.76 -18.99 -10.15
CA ILE A 71 -6.63 -17.56 -9.85
C ILE A 71 -7.41 -16.73 -10.89
N GLY A 72 -7.22 -17.02 -12.17
CA GLY A 72 -7.91 -16.31 -13.25
C GLY A 72 -9.43 -16.47 -13.18
N LEU A 73 -9.91 -17.62 -12.71
CA LEU A 73 -11.34 -17.91 -12.51
C LEU A 73 -11.91 -17.07 -11.36
N ALA A 74 -11.15 -16.91 -10.28
CA ALA A 74 -11.54 -16.08 -9.14
C ALA A 74 -11.60 -14.58 -9.48
N VAL A 75 -10.76 -14.11 -10.41
CA VAL A 75 -10.63 -12.68 -10.74
C VAL A 75 -11.55 -12.23 -11.86
N GLY A 76 -11.71 -13.00 -12.95
CA GLY A 76 -12.35 -12.52 -14.18
C GLY A 76 -13.19 -13.54 -14.95
N GLY A 77 -13.45 -14.71 -14.37
CA GLY A 77 -14.25 -15.77 -15.00
C GLY A 77 -13.47 -16.71 -15.91
N ARG A 78 -14.17 -17.43 -16.81
CA ARG A 78 -13.60 -18.55 -17.57
C ARG A 78 -12.57 -18.12 -18.62
N ALA A 79 -12.80 -17.01 -19.32
CA ALA A 79 -11.89 -16.52 -20.35
C ALA A 79 -10.54 -16.10 -19.75
N THR A 80 -10.56 -15.40 -18.60
CA THR A 80 -9.33 -15.02 -17.88
C THR A 80 -8.64 -16.22 -17.26
N ALA A 81 -9.39 -17.23 -16.79
CA ALA A 81 -8.82 -18.50 -16.30
C ALA A 81 -8.03 -19.21 -17.41
N LEU A 82 -8.62 -19.40 -18.60
CA LEU A 82 -7.96 -20.04 -19.72
C LEU A 82 -6.74 -19.25 -20.20
N GLY A 83 -6.88 -17.93 -20.34
CA GLY A 83 -5.76 -17.05 -20.70
C GLY A 83 -4.60 -17.15 -19.70
N ALA A 84 -4.91 -17.07 -18.40
CA ALA A 84 -3.89 -17.19 -17.35
C ALA A 84 -3.21 -18.57 -17.35
N ALA A 85 -3.98 -19.65 -17.56
CA ALA A 85 -3.44 -21.00 -17.63
C ALA A 85 -2.46 -21.19 -18.79
N VAL A 86 -2.84 -20.75 -19.99
CA VAL A 86 -1.99 -20.85 -21.19
C VAL A 86 -0.73 -20.01 -21.04
N VAL A 87 -0.87 -18.77 -20.56
CA VAL A 87 0.28 -17.88 -20.35
C VAL A 87 1.23 -18.46 -19.29
N ALA A 88 0.71 -19.02 -18.21
CA ALA A 88 1.55 -19.65 -17.18
C ALA A 88 2.26 -20.90 -17.71
N PHE A 89 1.55 -21.77 -18.43
CA PHE A 89 2.14 -22.97 -19.03
C PHE A 89 3.27 -22.63 -20.00
N VAL A 90 2.99 -21.80 -21.01
CA VAL A 90 3.97 -21.38 -22.02
C VAL A 90 5.10 -20.58 -21.37
N GLY A 91 4.78 -19.73 -20.40
CA GLY A 91 5.77 -18.95 -19.66
C GLY A 91 6.76 -19.83 -18.91
N VAL A 92 6.30 -20.88 -18.24
CA VAL A 92 7.18 -21.83 -17.53
C VAL A 92 8.11 -22.54 -18.51
N GLU A 93 7.61 -23.00 -19.66
CA GLU A 93 8.43 -23.65 -20.70
C GLU A 93 9.49 -22.70 -21.28
N ILE A 94 9.12 -21.46 -21.63
CA ILE A 94 10.07 -20.47 -22.15
C ILE A 94 11.13 -20.14 -21.11
N VAL A 95 10.73 -19.92 -19.85
CA VAL A 95 11.69 -19.63 -18.77
C VAL A 95 12.59 -20.84 -18.52
N GLY A 96 12.05 -22.05 -18.52
CA GLY A 96 12.82 -23.28 -18.36
C GLY A 96 13.85 -23.47 -19.46
N PHE A 97 13.46 -23.21 -20.70
CA PHE A 97 14.36 -23.22 -21.85
C PHE A 97 15.49 -22.18 -21.69
N VAL A 98 15.15 -20.91 -21.44
CA VAL A 98 16.14 -19.83 -21.30
C VAL A 98 17.09 -20.07 -20.13
N VAL A 99 16.57 -20.48 -18.98
CA VAL A 99 17.39 -20.81 -17.80
C VAL A 99 18.20 -22.08 -18.05
N GLY A 100 17.67 -23.04 -18.81
CA GLY A 100 18.36 -24.26 -19.22
C GLY A 100 19.55 -24.01 -20.13
N MET A 101 19.51 -22.96 -20.96
CA MET A 101 20.62 -22.52 -21.81
C MET A 101 21.79 -21.88 -21.03
N LEU A 102 21.58 -21.49 -19.77
CA LEU A 102 22.66 -20.92 -18.96
C LEU A 102 23.60 -22.02 -18.49
N ASP A 103 24.90 -21.76 -18.62
CA ASP A 103 25.93 -22.62 -18.04
C ASP A 103 25.72 -22.77 -16.52
N TRP A 104 26.18 -23.91 -15.98
CA TRP A 104 25.96 -24.26 -14.58
C TRP A 104 26.40 -23.18 -13.57
N PRO A 105 27.53 -22.43 -13.71
CA PRO A 105 27.90 -21.43 -12.71
C PRO A 105 27.02 -20.19 -12.82
N LEU A 106 26.61 -19.80 -14.02
CA LEU A 106 25.68 -18.69 -14.24
C LEU A 106 24.31 -19.02 -13.64
N ARG A 107 23.84 -20.24 -13.89
CA ARG A 107 22.53 -20.70 -13.44
C ARG A 107 22.43 -20.93 -11.93
N LEU A 108 23.43 -21.58 -11.35
CA LEU A 108 23.36 -22.07 -9.96
C LEU A 108 23.99 -21.12 -8.94
N VAL A 109 24.84 -20.18 -9.37
CA VAL A 109 25.52 -19.26 -8.46
C VAL A 109 25.15 -17.82 -8.77
N VAL A 110 25.41 -17.37 -10.01
CA VAL A 110 25.26 -15.96 -10.38
C VAL A 110 23.78 -15.54 -10.37
N LEU A 111 22.91 -16.33 -10.99
CA LEU A 111 21.48 -16.02 -11.10
C LEU A 111 20.79 -15.92 -9.72
N PRO A 112 20.95 -16.88 -8.79
CA PRO A 112 20.45 -16.76 -7.42
C PRO A 112 20.98 -15.54 -6.68
N ALA A 113 22.29 -15.28 -6.73
CA ALA A 113 22.90 -14.14 -6.07
C ALA A 113 22.41 -12.80 -6.63
N ALA A 114 22.29 -12.71 -7.96
CA ALA A 114 21.79 -11.51 -8.65
C ALA A 114 20.32 -11.23 -8.27
N ILE A 115 19.45 -12.24 -8.32
CA ILE A 115 18.03 -12.09 -7.96
C ILE A 115 17.89 -11.70 -6.48
N ALA A 116 18.63 -12.36 -5.58
CA ALA A 116 18.62 -12.01 -4.17
C ALA A 116 19.07 -10.57 -3.90
N THR A 117 20.07 -10.10 -4.66
CA THR A 117 20.58 -8.73 -4.56
C THR A 117 19.54 -7.72 -5.07
N LEU A 118 18.99 -7.95 -6.26
CA LEU A 118 17.96 -7.09 -6.84
C LEU A 118 16.69 -7.04 -6.00
N ALA A 119 16.26 -8.17 -5.44
CA ALA A 119 15.07 -8.26 -4.57
C ALA A 119 15.24 -7.49 -3.26
N ASN A 120 16.47 -7.36 -2.74
CA ASN A 120 16.75 -6.56 -1.54
C ASN A 120 17.02 -5.08 -1.84
N GLN A 121 17.54 -4.75 -3.02
CA GLN A 121 17.74 -3.36 -3.43
C GLN A 121 16.43 -2.67 -3.83
N LYS A 122 15.46 -3.42 -4.38
CA LYS A 122 14.16 -2.88 -4.76
C LYS A 122 13.29 -2.69 -3.52
N THR A 123 13.12 -1.44 -3.11
CA THR A 123 12.22 -1.03 -2.03
C THR A 123 11.07 -0.15 -2.55
N PRO A 124 10.11 -0.71 -3.33
CA PRO A 124 8.96 0.06 -3.76
C PRO A 124 8.20 0.59 -2.54
N ASP A 125 7.99 1.91 -2.51
CA ASP A 125 7.37 2.64 -1.40
C ASP A 125 8.06 2.45 -0.03
N GLY A 126 9.38 2.18 -0.03
CA GLY A 126 10.15 1.89 1.18
C GLY A 126 9.81 0.53 1.82
N ARG A 127 9.04 -0.31 1.13
CA ARG A 127 8.66 -1.65 1.58
C ARG A 127 9.54 -2.69 0.95
N SER A 128 9.62 -3.85 1.59
CA SER A 128 10.28 -4.99 0.97
C SER A 128 9.49 -5.51 -0.24
N ALA A 129 10.19 -6.03 -1.25
CA ALA A 129 9.60 -6.47 -2.52
C ALA A 129 8.50 -7.52 -2.32
N GLU A 130 8.65 -8.47 -1.40
CA GLU A 130 7.64 -9.45 -1.02
C GLU A 130 6.44 -8.81 -0.31
N SER A 131 6.68 -7.85 0.60
CA SER A 131 5.58 -7.12 1.26
C SER A 131 4.76 -6.32 0.25
N PHE A 132 5.44 -5.70 -0.70
CA PHE A 132 4.82 -4.99 -1.81
C PHE A 132 4.05 -5.95 -2.71
N ALA A 133 4.67 -7.06 -3.14
CA ALA A 133 4.03 -8.06 -3.98
C ALA A 133 2.77 -8.65 -3.30
N PHE A 134 2.84 -9.01 -2.02
CA PHE A 134 1.66 -9.46 -1.28
C PHE A 134 0.59 -8.38 -1.16
N SER A 135 0.97 -7.13 -0.89
CA SER A 135 0.01 -6.02 -0.83
C SER A 135 -0.64 -5.78 -2.19
N TRP A 136 0.13 -5.87 -3.28
CA TRP A 136 -0.33 -5.70 -4.65
C TRP A 136 -1.24 -6.86 -5.07
N ILE A 137 -0.86 -8.10 -4.80
CA ILE A 137 -1.68 -9.29 -5.02
C ILE A 137 -2.96 -9.19 -4.19
N ALA A 138 -2.88 -8.87 -2.90
CA ALA A 138 -4.05 -8.70 -2.05
C ALA A 138 -4.95 -7.57 -2.56
N LEU A 139 -4.39 -6.48 -3.09
CA LEU A 139 -5.15 -5.38 -3.69
C LEU A 139 -5.92 -5.82 -4.94
N HIS A 140 -5.36 -6.72 -5.75
CA HIS A 140 -5.99 -7.24 -6.97
C HIS A 140 -6.94 -8.41 -6.71
N LEU A 141 -6.62 -9.27 -5.73
CA LEU A 141 -7.44 -10.41 -5.33
C LEU A 141 -8.57 -10.02 -4.38
N ALA A 142 -8.49 -8.88 -3.69
CA ALA A 142 -9.53 -8.43 -2.77
C ALA A 142 -10.87 -8.28 -3.52
N PRO A 143 -11.85 -9.18 -3.26
CA PRO A 143 -13.15 -9.11 -3.92
C PRO A 143 -13.83 -7.83 -3.45
N ARG A 144 -14.07 -6.88 -4.38
CA ARG A 144 -14.76 -5.61 -4.11
C ARG A 144 -14.14 -4.87 -2.91
N ARG A 145 -13.00 -4.23 -3.15
CA ARG A 145 -12.38 -3.17 -2.33
C ARG A 145 -13.38 -2.57 -1.33
N ARG A 146 -13.32 -2.91 -0.04
CA ARG A 146 -14.16 -2.24 0.96
C ARG A 146 -13.34 -1.17 1.65
N SER A 147 -13.76 0.09 1.58
CA SER A 147 -13.21 1.17 2.41
C SER A 147 -14.22 1.51 3.49
N VAL A 148 -13.82 1.45 4.76
CA VAL A 148 -14.69 1.73 5.92
C VAL A 148 -16.00 0.92 5.88
N GLY A 149 -15.89 -0.39 5.59
CA GLY A 149 -17.04 -1.30 5.53
C GLY A 149 -17.94 -1.15 4.28
N ARG A 150 -17.64 -0.24 3.34
CA ARG A 150 -18.43 -0.04 2.11
C ARG A 150 -17.66 -0.49 0.88
N ALA A 151 -18.34 -1.21 -0.02
CA ALA A 151 -17.77 -1.58 -1.31
C ALA A 151 -17.44 -0.33 -2.13
N LEU A 152 -16.20 -0.22 -2.57
CA LEU A 152 -15.72 0.78 -3.50
C LEU A 152 -16.15 0.40 -4.92
N PRO A 153 -16.48 1.40 -5.74
CA PRO A 153 -16.85 1.16 -7.13
C PRO A 153 -15.68 0.57 -7.93
N PRO A 154 -15.96 -0.18 -9.00
CA PRO A 154 -14.94 -0.79 -9.85
C PRO A 154 -14.03 0.28 -10.49
N ALA A 155 -12.74 -0.06 -10.62
CA ALA A 155 -11.74 0.83 -11.22
C ALA A 155 -12.16 1.25 -12.63
N GLY A 156 -11.98 2.53 -12.97
CA GLY A 156 -12.41 3.10 -14.25
C GLY A 156 -13.86 3.57 -14.29
N ARG A 157 -14.70 3.21 -13.30
CA ARG A 157 -16.00 3.86 -13.13
C ARG A 157 -15.77 5.19 -12.45
N GLY A 158 -15.66 6.26 -13.25
CA GLY A 158 -15.59 7.62 -12.75
C GLY A 158 -16.72 7.83 -11.75
N ILE A 159 -16.38 8.08 -10.50
CA ILE A 159 -17.35 8.58 -9.54
C ILE A 159 -17.61 10.00 -10.03
N THR A 160 -18.73 10.21 -10.71
CA THR A 160 -19.29 11.55 -10.86
C THR A 160 -19.63 12.01 -9.47
N VAL A 161 -18.66 12.67 -8.82
CA VAL A 161 -18.93 13.42 -7.62
C VAL A 161 -19.87 14.53 -8.07
N ARG A 162 -21.16 14.37 -7.79
CA ARG A 162 -22.26 15.25 -8.25
C ARG A 162 -22.21 16.65 -7.62
N GLY A 163 -21.06 17.07 -7.11
CA GLY A 163 -20.78 18.41 -6.63
C GLY A 163 -19.31 18.73 -6.81
N GLU A 164 -19.00 20.00 -7.06
CA GLU A 164 -17.63 20.49 -7.02
C GLU A 164 -17.07 20.25 -5.61
N THR A 165 -16.22 19.23 -5.48
CA THR A 165 -15.57 18.93 -4.21
C THR A 165 -14.28 19.73 -4.14
N TRP A 166 -14.31 20.80 -3.38
CA TRP A 166 -13.13 21.61 -3.11
C TRP A 166 -12.39 21.02 -1.89
N ILE A 167 -11.25 20.38 -2.15
CA ILE A 167 -10.34 19.93 -1.10
C ILE A 167 -9.29 21.02 -0.91
N SER A 168 -9.38 21.77 0.18
CA SER A 168 -8.28 22.66 0.58
C SER A 168 -7.13 21.80 1.07
N SER A 169 -6.01 21.80 0.35
CA SER A 169 -4.78 21.12 0.72
C SER A 169 -4.26 21.65 2.06
N ASP A 170 -4.22 20.83 3.10
CA ASP A 170 -3.36 21.09 4.26
C ASP A 170 -2.66 19.81 4.69
N GLU A 171 -1.57 19.49 3.99
CA GLU A 171 -0.64 18.42 4.38
C GLU A 171 0.30 18.83 5.52
N HIS A 172 0.31 20.10 5.95
CA HIS A 172 1.41 20.63 6.77
C HIS A 172 0.98 21.16 8.15
N SER A 173 -0.32 21.27 8.47
CA SER A 173 -0.74 21.74 9.79
C SER A 173 -2.24 21.49 10.09
N PRO A 174 -2.61 20.90 11.24
CA PRO A 174 -4.01 20.75 11.64
C PRO A 174 -4.63 22.07 12.17
N LYS A 175 -4.35 23.20 11.51
CA LYS A 175 -4.86 24.52 11.90
C LYS A 175 -6.03 24.90 11.01
N LEU A 176 -7.14 25.27 11.65
CA LEU A 176 -8.31 25.80 10.97
C LEU A 176 -7.91 27.12 10.29
N ARG A 177 -8.02 27.23 8.96
CA ARG A 177 -7.75 28.47 8.22
C ARG A 177 -9.01 29.29 8.06
N ARG A 178 -8.84 30.60 7.93
CA ARG A 178 -9.97 31.49 7.65
C ARG A 178 -10.52 31.18 6.26
N ALA A 179 -11.81 30.86 6.17
CA ALA A 179 -12.47 30.54 4.92
C ALA A 179 -13.93 31.00 4.94
N ARG A 180 -14.52 31.18 3.76
CA ARG A 180 -15.95 31.52 3.61
C ARG A 180 -16.57 30.59 2.58
N VAL A 181 -17.58 29.84 2.97
CA VAL A 181 -18.31 28.91 2.11
C VAL A 181 -19.75 29.38 2.00
N THR A 182 -20.29 29.44 0.80
CA THR A 182 -21.69 29.82 0.55
C THR A 182 -22.44 28.57 0.07
N GLY A 183 -23.63 28.33 0.63
CA GLY A 183 -24.44 27.17 0.25
C GLY A 183 -25.12 27.31 -1.12
N PRO A 184 -25.61 26.21 -1.71
CA PRO A 184 -25.79 24.90 -1.09
C PRO A 184 -24.47 24.08 -1.01
N ALA A 185 -24.06 23.68 0.19
CA ALA A 185 -22.82 22.94 0.41
C ALA A 185 -22.85 22.12 1.71
N LEU A 186 -22.12 21.01 1.72
CA LEU A 186 -21.81 20.24 2.94
C LEU A 186 -20.33 20.46 3.29
N VAL A 187 -20.06 21.05 4.45
CA VAL A 187 -18.69 21.29 4.92
C VAL A 187 -18.37 20.32 6.04
N THR A 188 -17.33 19.50 5.86
CA THR A 188 -16.86 18.51 6.84
C THR A 188 -15.50 18.92 7.38
N PHE A 189 -15.30 18.79 8.68
CA PHE A 189 -14.05 19.13 9.36
C PHE A 189 -13.34 17.87 9.87
N GLY A 190 -12.01 17.84 9.76
CA GLY A 190 -11.20 16.70 10.22
C GLY A 190 -11.15 16.55 11.76
N VAL A 191 -11.54 17.60 12.50
CA VAL A 191 -11.66 17.61 13.96
C VAL A 191 -12.98 18.28 14.37
N PRO A 192 -13.57 17.93 15.53
CA PRO A 192 -14.76 18.61 16.03
C PRO A 192 -14.55 20.11 16.22
N VAL A 193 -15.54 20.90 15.80
CA VAL A 193 -15.52 22.37 15.83
C VAL A 193 -16.75 22.91 16.55
N GLU A 194 -16.66 24.16 17.04
CA GLU A 194 -17.82 24.85 17.62
C GLU A 194 -18.57 25.63 16.52
N GLU A 195 -19.82 25.26 16.28
CA GLU A 195 -20.75 25.97 15.39
C GLU A 195 -21.54 27.01 16.18
N ILE A 196 -21.38 28.27 15.79
CA ILE A 196 -22.14 29.40 16.31
C ILE A 196 -23.11 29.87 15.22
N ARG A 197 -24.41 29.72 15.48
CA ARG A 197 -25.45 30.27 14.62
C ARG A 197 -25.58 31.77 14.87
N ARG A 198 -25.48 32.58 13.81
CA ARG A 198 -25.73 34.02 13.83
C ARG A 198 -27.06 34.32 13.15
N ARG A 199 -27.55 35.55 13.33
CA ARG A 199 -28.77 36.03 12.65
C ARG A 199 -28.54 36.08 11.12
N ARG A 200 -29.62 35.93 10.34
CA ARG A 200 -29.65 36.02 8.87
C ARG A 200 -28.85 34.94 8.11
N GLY A 201 -28.98 33.67 8.49
CA GLY A 201 -28.39 32.55 7.73
C GLY A 201 -26.86 32.49 7.73
N ARG A 202 -26.20 33.25 8.62
CA ARG A 202 -24.74 33.21 8.81
C ARG A 202 -24.39 32.23 9.91
N ARG A 203 -23.45 31.33 9.61
CA ARG A 203 -22.90 30.37 10.56
C ARG A 203 -21.41 30.63 10.70
N VAL A 204 -20.90 30.56 11.93
CA VAL A 204 -19.48 30.75 12.21
C VAL A 204 -18.96 29.49 12.85
N VAL A 205 -17.90 28.94 12.29
CA VAL A 205 -17.20 27.79 12.84
C VAL A 205 -15.86 28.24 13.37
N ARG A 206 -15.52 27.82 14.59
CA ARG A 206 -14.22 28.06 15.21
C ARG A 206 -13.67 26.81 15.86
N ARG A 207 -12.37 26.80 16.13
CA ARG A 207 -11.74 25.73 16.91
C ARG A 207 -12.42 25.61 18.27
N LEU A 208 -12.55 24.36 18.75
CA LEU A 208 -13.08 24.09 20.07
C LEU A 208 -12.18 24.74 21.14
N GLY A 209 -12.66 25.85 21.72
CA GLY A 209 -11.96 26.58 22.77
C GLY A 209 -12.34 26.10 24.18
N TRP A 210 -11.50 26.41 25.17
CA TRP A 210 -11.72 26.05 26.58
C TRP A 210 -12.75 26.96 27.30
N HIS A 211 -13.11 28.12 26.72
CA HIS A 211 -13.97 29.10 27.38
C HIS A 211 -15.43 29.03 26.88
N ARG A 212 -16.37 29.15 27.83
CA ARG A 212 -17.85 29.18 27.72
C ARG A 212 -18.39 28.82 26.32
N ARG A 213 -18.82 27.57 26.19
CA ARG A 213 -19.57 27.04 25.03
C ARG A 213 -20.77 27.94 24.77
N ARG A 214 -20.76 28.64 23.62
CA ARG A 214 -21.93 29.38 23.11
C ARG A 214 -22.56 28.68 21.92
N GLY A 215 -21.87 27.70 21.34
CA GLY A 215 -22.31 26.94 20.16
C GLY A 215 -22.38 25.43 20.37
N GLY A 216 -22.96 24.75 19.39
CA GLY A 216 -22.99 23.29 19.31
C GLY A 216 -21.66 22.74 18.80
N VAL A 217 -21.27 21.55 19.25
CA VAL A 217 -20.08 20.86 18.71
C VAL A 217 -20.51 20.00 17.54
N THR A 218 -19.87 20.17 16.39
CA THR A 218 -20.17 19.38 15.19
C THR A 218 -18.90 19.06 14.41
N SER A 219 -18.93 18.00 13.61
CA SER A 219 -17.91 17.67 12.60
C SER A 219 -18.37 17.98 11.18
N SER A 220 -19.64 18.34 10.99
CA SER A 220 -20.21 18.68 9.68
C SER A 220 -21.26 19.78 9.77
N VAL A 221 -21.32 20.63 8.75
CA VAL A 221 -22.31 21.71 8.63
C VAL A 221 -22.93 21.67 7.24
N THR A 222 -24.23 21.44 7.19
CA THR A 222 -25.03 21.55 5.96
C THR A 222 -25.51 22.99 5.79
N LEU A 223 -25.20 23.59 4.63
CA LEU A 223 -25.59 24.94 4.24
C LEU A 223 -26.69 24.88 3.17
N ALA A 224 -27.81 25.54 3.42
CA ALA A 224 -28.85 25.78 2.43
C ALA A 224 -28.45 26.90 1.44
N ALA A 225 -29.19 27.04 0.35
CA ALA A 225 -29.00 28.15 -0.60
C ALA A 225 -29.12 29.50 0.13
N GLY A 226 -28.13 30.38 -0.06
CA GLY A 226 -28.07 31.69 0.59
C GLY A 226 -27.49 31.69 2.02
N GLU A 227 -27.22 30.53 2.62
CA GLU A 227 -26.47 30.46 3.88
C GLU A 227 -24.96 30.64 3.65
N VAL A 228 -24.30 31.23 4.64
CA VAL A 228 -22.85 31.51 4.58
C VAL A 228 -22.19 30.97 5.84
N LEU A 229 -21.18 30.13 5.66
CA LEU A 229 -20.28 29.64 6.70
C LEU A 229 -18.98 30.44 6.69
N GLU A 230 -18.64 31.09 7.80
CA GLU A 230 -17.32 31.67 8.02
C GLU A 230 -16.52 30.78 8.96
N VAL A 231 -15.42 30.23 8.46
CA VAL A 231 -14.43 29.49 9.24
C VAL A 231 -13.47 30.51 9.83
N ARG A 232 -13.34 30.53 11.16
CA ARG A 232 -12.44 31.42 11.91
C ARG A 232 -11.44 30.57 12.71
N PRO A 233 -10.12 30.76 12.50
CA PRO A 233 -9.07 30.05 13.23
C PRO A 233 -9.24 30.11 14.76
#